data_AF-A0A962GJF3-F1
#
_entry.id   AF-A0A962GJF3-F1
#
_cell.length_a   1.000
_cell.length_b   1.000
_cell.length_c   1.000
_cell.angle_alpha   90.00
_cell.angle_beta   90.00
_cell.angle_gamma   90.00
#
_symmetry.space_group_name_H-M   'P 1'
#
loop_
_entity.id
_entity.type
_entity.pdbx_description
1 polymer ?
#
loop_
_entity_poly.entity_id
_entity_poly.type
_entity_poly.pdbx_seq_one_letter_code
_entity_poly.pdbx_strand_id
1 'polypeptide(L)'
;KTKQTRPQNILLNQILYGPPGTGKTYKTTELAVKIAEPKKYDEITKSDDPVEAQHQAIKEIYDDLVKSRRIGFTTFHQSYSYEDFIEGIRVDSDNEDNIKYKVEDGIFKEMVVLANDSTSQLSSESNFNDVSDKNIWKMSLGDTSKGDEKYQNCIENNYIGMNYGRDIDFSDAESQDDIINLYQEKKDQKYTKKDYPVTSVFRFKNEMKVGDLIIVTDGNRKYRAIGEVTGEYEFNVDDDFLFFQTRKVKWLKVLKESLPRDPLFKKGISQMTLYKLNDDSIDRSYLTQTLSETSEVKNHVLIIDEINRGNISKIFGELITLLENDKRAEASDQRTAILPYSKDKFSVPQNLYVIGTMNTADKSLAQMDLALRRRFDFIEMLPDETLFDDLNVFDINLAELLITINQRVEVLLDRDHLIGHSYFWSLKVLDTESELQIELAKIFKNKIIPLLQEYFFADWERIRWVLNDQNKAKEHQLIHMQEDEKNLLSLFGEDVAEQLSDKRYQINESAFSLAEAYQGILGSS
;
A
#
# COMPACT_ATOMS: atom_id res chain seq x y z
N LYS A 1 33.74 -10.34 3.28
CA LYS A 1 32.74 -9.26 3.22
C LYS A 1 32.33 -9.07 1.77
N THR A 2 31.35 -9.85 1.32
CA THR A 2 30.73 -9.74 0.00
C THR A 2 30.04 -8.36 -0.07
N LYS A 3 30.51 -7.50 -0.99
CA LYS A 3 29.83 -6.24 -1.28
C LYS A 3 28.45 -6.59 -1.83
N GLN A 4 27.39 -6.26 -1.08
CA GLN A 4 26.02 -6.26 -1.60
C GLN A 4 26.02 -5.43 -2.89
N THR A 5 25.66 -6.05 -3.99
CA THR A 5 25.35 -5.36 -5.24
C THR A 5 24.02 -4.64 -5.04
N ARG A 6 24.09 -3.40 -4.52
CA ARG A 6 22.97 -2.45 -4.63
C ARG A 6 22.55 -2.38 -6.10
N PRO A 7 21.25 -2.33 -6.44
CA PRO A 7 20.86 -1.85 -7.77
C PRO A 7 21.51 -0.47 -7.91
N GLN A 8 22.52 -0.36 -8.78
CA GLN A 8 23.34 0.84 -8.87
C GLN A 8 22.42 2.04 -9.14
N ASN A 9 22.51 3.09 -8.32
CA ASN A 9 21.87 4.41 -8.47
C ASN A 9 20.37 4.59 -8.20
N ILE A 10 19.67 3.73 -7.45
CA ILE A 10 18.29 4.07 -7.02
C ILE A 10 18.30 4.71 -5.62
N LEU A 11 17.70 5.89 -5.50
CA LEU A 11 17.62 6.68 -4.26
C LEU A 11 16.63 6.03 -3.28
N LEU A 12 16.97 5.98 -1.99
CA LEU A 12 16.17 5.28 -0.98
C LEU A 12 14.85 5.99 -0.66
N ASN A 13 14.84 7.32 -0.70
CA ASN A 13 13.65 8.14 -0.43
C ASN A 13 13.47 9.14 -1.58
N GLN A 14 12.34 9.06 -2.29
CA GLN A 14 12.06 9.90 -3.45
C GLN A 14 10.66 10.49 -3.36
N ILE A 15 10.45 11.72 -3.83
CA ILE A 15 9.14 12.33 -3.99
C ILE A 15 8.97 12.71 -5.46
N LEU A 16 7.98 12.12 -6.12
CA LEU A 16 7.52 12.52 -7.44
C LEU A 16 6.54 13.68 -7.26
N TYR A 17 6.90 14.87 -7.72
CA TYR A 17 6.08 16.07 -7.52
C TYR A 17 5.81 16.80 -8.83
N GLY A 18 4.67 17.48 -8.93
CA GLY A 18 4.34 18.33 -10.06
C GLY A 18 2.83 18.54 -10.21
N PRO A 19 2.40 19.21 -11.29
CA PRO A 19 0.99 19.49 -11.57
C PRO A 19 0.15 18.21 -11.66
N PRO A 20 -1.17 18.28 -11.46
CA PRO A 20 -2.03 17.11 -11.59
C PRO A 20 -2.03 16.58 -13.04
N GLY A 21 -2.19 15.26 -13.16
CA GLY A 21 -2.29 14.59 -14.47
C GLY A 21 -0.97 14.37 -15.22
N THR A 22 0.19 14.48 -14.56
CA THR A 22 1.51 14.25 -15.17
C THR A 22 2.02 12.81 -15.07
N GLY A 23 1.13 11.84 -14.79
CA GLY A 23 1.51 10.42 -14.76
C GLY A 23 2.25 9.96 -13.50
N LYS A 24 2.22 10.72 -12.40
CA LYS A 24 2.91 10.35 -11.13
C LYS A 24 2.55 8.95 -10.63
N THR A 25 1.27 8.58 -10.61
CA THR A 25 0.80 7.26 -10.17
C THR A 25 1.31 6.14 -11.08
N TYR A 26 1.28 6.36 -12.40
CA TYR A 26 1.85 5.44 -13.39
C TYR A 26 3.34 5.24 -13.12
N LYS A 27 4.10 6.32 -12.95
CA LYS A 27 5.53 6.26 -12.73
C LYS A 27 5.93 5.62 -11.41
N THR A 28 5.13 5.84 -10.37
CA THR A 28 5.32 5.22 -9.06
C THR A 28 5.23 3.69 -9.13
N THR A 29 4.29 3.17 -9.93
CA THR A 29 4.13 1.72 -10.18
C THR A 29 5.40 1.15 -10.81
N GLU A 30 5.88 1.75 -11.90
CA GLU A 30 7.12 1.33 -12.57
C GLU A 30 8.33 1.39 -11.64
N LEU A 31 8.50 2.49 -10.91
CA LEU A 31 9.64 2.70 -10.03
C LEU A 31 9.64 1.68 -8.89
N ALA A 32 8.48 1.37 -8.32
CA ALA A 32 8.36 0.36 -7.27
C ALA A 32 8.76 -1.03 -7.76
N VAL A 33 8.33 -1.43 -8.95
CA VAL A 33 8.73 -2.72 -9.57
C VAL A 33 10.21 -2.73 -9.91
N LYS A 34 10.75 -1.64 -10.48
CA LYS A 34 12.18 -1.49 -10.76
C LYS A 34 13.04 -1.65 -9.50
N ILE A 35 12.57 -1.16 -8.35
CA ILE A 35 13.27 -1.31 -7.07
C ILE A 35 13.16 -2.73 -6.53
N ALA A 36 11.95 -3.28 -6.50
CA ALA A 36 11.67 -4.56 -5.87
C ALA A 36 12.18 -5.76 -6.70
N GLU A 37 12.04 -5.70 -8.02
CA GLU A 37 12.33 -6.76 -8.99
C GLU A 37 13.12 -6.20 -10.19
N PRO A 38 14.34 -5.67 -9.98
CA PRO A 38 15.09 -4.96 -11.02
C PRO A 38 15.38 -5.82 -12.26
N LYS A 39 15.63 -7.12 -12.08
CA LYS A 39 15.89 -8.05 -13.20
C LYS A 39 14.66 -8.20 -14.10
N LYS A 40 13.49 -8.46 -13.50
CA LYS A 40 12.23 -8.61 -14.25
C LYS A 40 11.83 -7.30 -14.94
N TYR A 41 12.01 -6.17 -14.25
CA TYR A 41 11.77 -4.86 -14.85
C TYR A 41 12.66 -4.62 -16.07
N ASP A 42 13.95 -4.90 -15.96
CA ASP A 42 14.91 -4.76 -17.06
C ASP A 42 14.60 -5.72 -18.22
N GLU A 43 14.13 -6.94 -17.94
CA GLU A 43 13.72 -7.90 -18.96
C GLU A 43 12.50 -7.43 -19.74
N ILE A 44 11.48 -6.90 -19.06
CA ILE A 44 10.26 -6.37 -19.68
C ILE A 44 10.58 -5.12 -20.51
N THR A 45 11.31 -4.17 -19.95
CA THR A 45 11.59 -2.89 -20.63
C THR A 45 12.59 -3.00 -21.78
N LYS A 46 13.29 -4.13 -21.92
CA LYS A 46 14.16 -4.44 -23.06
C LYS A 46 13.49 -5.37 -24.08
N SER A 47 12.24 -5.79 -23.85
CA SER A 47 11.52 -6.60 -24.83
C SER A 47 11.08 -5.74 -26.02
N ASP A 48 10.81 -6.40 -27.15
CA ASP A 48 10.26 -5.77 -28.35
C ASP A 48 8.72 -5.58 -28.26
N ASP A 49 8.11 -5.85 -27.10
CA ASP A 49 6.67 -5.74 -26.92
C ASP A 49 6.22 -4.26 -26.97
N PRO A 50 4.97 -3.98 -27.40
CA PRO A 50 4.40 -2.63 -27.31
C PRO A 50 4.45 -2.08 -25.88
N VAL A 51 4.60 -0.76 -25.74
CA VAL A 51 4.73 -0.08 -24.44
C VAL A 51 3.55 -0.39 -23.51
N GLU A 52 2.34 -0.51 -24.05
CA GLU A 52 1.14 -0.86 -23.30
C GLU A 52 1.22 -2.29 -22.73
N ALA A 53 1.76 -3.23 -23.50
CA ALA A 53 1.94 -4.61 -23.06
C ALA A 53 3.05 -4.70 -22.00
N GLN A 54 4.15 -3.96 -22.16
CA GLN A 54 5.19 -3.83 -21.14
C GLN A 54 4.63 -3.26 -19.84
N HIS A 55 3.81 -2.21 -19.92
CA HIS A 55 3.18 -1.62 -18.76
C HIS A 55 2.24 -2.60 -18.04
N GLN A 56 1.43 -3.34 -18.80
CA GLN A 56 0.54 -4.36 -18.24
C GLN A 56 1.32 -5.44 -17.49
N ALA A 57 2.43 -5.93 -18.07
CA ALA A 57 3.31 -6.90 -17.40
C ALA A 57 3.94 -6.34 -16.10
N ILE A 58 4.38 -5.07 -16.11
CA ILE A 58 4.87 -4.38 -14.92
C ILE A 58 3.76 -4.28 -13.86
N LYS A 59 2.53 -3.96 -14.27
CA LYS A 59 1.38 -3.83 -13.38
C LYS A 59 1.02 -5.16 -12.70
N GLU A 60 1.10 -6.27 -13.43
CA GLU A 60 0.89 -7.61 -12.86
C GLU A 60 1.93 -7.94 -11.79
N ILE A 61 3.21 -7.66 -12.05
CA ILE A 61 4.28 -7.81 -11.05
C ILE A 61 4.03 -6.91 -9.84
N TYR A 62 3.65 -5.65 -10.07
CA TYR A 62 3.31 -4.72 -9.00
C TYR A 62 2.20 -5.29 -8.11
N ASP A 63 1.12 -5.79 -8.70
CA ASP A 63 -0.02 -6.33 -7.95
C ASP A 63 0.38 -7.57 -7.13
N ASP A 64 1.25 -8.43 -7.66
CA ASP A 64 1.79 -9.57 -6.91
C ASP A 64 2.73 -9.15 -5.77
N LEU A 65 3.51 -8.08 -5.96
CA LEU A 65 4.34 -7.50 -4.91
C LEU A 65 3.52 -6.82 -3.81
N VAL A 66 2.39 -6.19 -4.17
CA VAL A 66 1.43 -5.65 -3.20
C VAL A 66 0.77 -6.79 -2.42
N LYS A 67 0.29 -7.83 -3.11
CA LYS A 67 -0.30 -9.03 -2.47
C LYS A 67 0.67 -9.68 -1.50
N SER A 68 1.95 -9.80 -1.88
CA SER A 68 3.00 -10.39 -1.03
C SER A 68 3.56 -9.43 0.03
N ARG A 69 2.97 -8.23 0.20
CA ARG A 69 3.38 -7.17 1.14
C ARG A 69 4.83 -6.69 0.97
N ARG A 70 5.42 -6.89 -0.21
CA ARG A 70 6.71 -6.28 -0.58
C ARG A 70 6.56 -4.83 -1.03
N ILE A 71 5.39 -4.46 -1.52
CA ILE A 71 4.98 -3.08 -1.77
C ILE A 71 3.83 -2.73 -0.82
N GLY A 72 4.04 -1.74 0.03
CA GLY A 72 3.00 -1.09 0.83
C GLY A 72 2.51 0.18 0.13
N PHE A 73 1.22 0.49 0.26
CA PHE A 73 0.63 1.72 -0.27
C PHE A 73 -0.23 2.39 0.80
N THR A 74 -0.08 3.69 0.96
CA THR A 74 -0.94 4.52 1.81
C THR A 74 -1.12 5.90 1.18
N THR A 75 -2.18 6.60 1.57
CA THR A 75 -2.48 7.96 1.11
C THR A 75 -2.60 8.86 2.34
N PHE A 76 -1.87 9.96 2.35
CA PHE A 76 -1.98 10.92 3.45
C PHE A 76 -3.20 11.83 3.29
N HIS A 77 -3.80 12.16 4.42
CA HIS A 77 -4.90 13.11 4.53
C HIS A 77 -4.76 13.92 5.82
N GLN A 78 -5.53 15.00 5.97
CA GLN A 78 -5.37 15.94 7.10
C GLN A 78 -5.51 15.28 8.47
N SER A 79 -6.35 14.26 8.59
CA SER A 79 -6.54 13.50 9.84
C SER A 79 -5.56 12.34 10.05
N TYR A 80 -4.62 12.10 9.12
CA TYR A 80 -3.69 10.97 9.19
C TYR A 80 -2.66 11.23 10.29
N SER A 81 -2.36 10.21 11.09
CA SER A 81 -1.66 10.38 12.36
C SER A 81 -0.49 9.42 12.54
N TYR A 82 0.31 9.66 13.59
CA TYR A 82 1.38 8.75 14.01
C TYR A 82 0.83 7.36 14.30
N GLU A 83 -0.36 7.29 14.90
CA GLU A 83 -1.04 6.07 15.31
C GLU A 83 -1.44 5.18 14.14
N ASP A 84 -1.63 5.77 12.96
CA ASP A 84 -1.97 5.04 11.73
C ASP A 84 -0.72 4.61 10.95
N PHE A 85 0.37 5.37 11.09
CA PHE A 85 1.57 5.20 10.29
C PHE A 85 2.66 4.37 10.99
N ILE A 86 2.89 4.60 12.28
CA ILE A 86 3.96 3.96 13.05
C ILE A 86 3.42 2.90 14.00
N GLU A 87 2.67 3.30 15.02
CA GLU A 87 2.00 2.39 15.95
C GLU A 87 0.98 3.16 16.79
N GLY A 88 -0.14 2.51 17.14
CA GLY A 88 -1.23 3.13 17.88
C GLY A 88 -1.95 2.16 18.80
N ILE A 89 -2.57 2.68 19.86
CA ILE A 89 -3.38 1.88 20.78
C ILE A 89 -4.76 1.65 20.16
N ARG A 90 -5.14 0.38 20.01
CA ARG A 90 -6.47 -0.04 19.53
C ARG A 90 -7.19 -0.89 20.58
N VAL A 91 -8.51 -0.84 20.54
CA VAL A 91 -9.36 -1.67 21.41
C VAL A 91 -9.40 -3.08 20.83
N ASP A 92 -9.17 -4.07 21.68
CA ASP A 92 -9.34 -5.47 21.37
C ASP A 92 -10.82 -5.84 21.50
N SER A 93 -11.54 -5.82 20.37
CA SER A 93 -12.99 -6.06 20.30
C SER A 93 -13.41 -7.52 20.58
N ASP A 94 -12.44 -8.42 20.75
CA ASP A 94 -12.69 -9.87 20.88
C ASP A 94 -13.02 -10.30 22.32
N ASN A 95 -13.04 -9.39 23.30
CA ASN A 95 -13.47 -9.67 24.68
C ASN A 95 -14.78 -8.94 25.01
N GLU A 96 -15.91 -9.66 25.00
CA GLU A 96 -17.24 -9.09 25.31
C GLU A 96 -17.34 -8.57 26.76
N ASP A 97 -16.53 -9.11 27.69
CA ASP A 97 -16.61 -8.78 29.11
C ASP A 97 -15.57 -7.76 29.61
N ASN A 98 -14.54 -7.42 28.82
CA ASN A 98 -13.48 -6.47 29.22
C ASN A 98 -12.82 -5.76 28.02
N ILE A 99 -12.87 -4.42 28.00
CA ILE A 99 -12.10 -3.60 27.05
C ILE A 99 -10.61 -3.76 27.33
N LYS A 100 -9.89 -4.47 26.46
CA LYS A 100 -8.42 -4.52 26.48
C LYS A 100 -7.86 -3.60 25.41
N TYR A 101 -6.75 -2.95 25.72
CA TYR A 101 -6.03 -2.09 24.78
C TYR A 101 -4.76 -2.81 24.34
N LYS A 102 -4.50 -2.82 23.03
CA LYS A 102 -3.27 -3.37 22.45
C LYS A 102 -2.61 -2.35 21.53
N VAL A 103 -1.29 -2.35 21.52
CA VAL A 103 -0.52 -1.57 20.55
C VAL A 103 -0.56 -2.33 19.22
N GLU A 104 -1.00 -1.67 18.16
CA GLU A 104 -0.99 -2.19 16.80
C GLU A 104 0.02 -1.40 15.97
N ASP A 105 0.74 -2.11 15.09
CA ASP A 105 1.69 -1.49 14.19
C ASP A 105 0.95 -0.76 13.06
N GLY A 106 1.45 0.43 12.71
CA GLY A 106 1.05 1.15 11.52
C GLY A 106 1.84 0.69 10.29
N ILE A 107 1.40 1.14 9.11
CA ILE A 107 1.92 0.63 7.83
C ILE A 107 3.44 0.78 7.68
N PHE A 108 4.04 1.87 8.16
CA PHE A 108 5.49 2.06 8.06
C PHE A 108 6.25 1.07 8.92
N LYS A 109 5.79 0.84 10.16
CA LYS A 109 6.39 -0.15 11.05
C LYS A 109 6.21 -1.56 10.51
N GLU A 110 5.04 -1.91 9.97
CA GLU A 110 4.81 -3.18 9.27
C GLU A 110 5.83 -3.39 8.14
N MET A 111 6.02 -2.39 7.27
CA MET A 111 6.98 -2.49 6.16
C MET A 111 8.44 -2.58 6.64
N VAL A 112 8.80 -1.93 7.74
CA VAL A 112 10.13 -2.05 8.37
C VAL A 112 10.36 -3.47 8.90
N VAL A 113 9.37 -4.03 9.60
CA VAL A 113 9.44 -5.38 10.16
C VAL A 113 9.59 -6.43 9.05
N LEU A 114 8.79 -6.30 7.98
CA LEU A 114 8.87 -7.18 6.80
C LEU A 114 10.24 -7.08 6.10
N ALA A 115 10.74 -5.87 5.90
CA ALA A 115 12.04 -5.64 5.28
C ALA A 115 13.21 -6.21 6.13
N ASN A 116 13.12 -6.13 7.47
CA ASN A 116 14.11 -6.71 8.37
C ASN A 116 14.14 -8.25 8.31
N ASP A 117 12.99 -8.92 8.22
CA ASP A 117 12.97 -10.39 8.15
C ASP A 117 13.80 -10.89 6.96
N SER A 118 13.68 -10.26 5.79
CA SER A 118 14.46 -10.60 4.60
C SER A 118 15.98 -10.43 4.77
N THR A 119 16.44 -9.63 5.74
CA THR A 119 17.88 -9.44 6.02
C THR A 119 18.44 -10.45 7.02
N SER A 120 17.60 -11.02 7.88
CA SER A 120 18.02 -11.88 8.99
C SER A 120 18.26 -13.35 8.61
N GLN A 121 17.96 -13.75 7.37
CA GLN A 121 18.00 -15.13 6.85
C GLN A 121 19.41 -15.65 6.47
N LEU A 122 20.45 -15.19 7.16
CA LEU A 122 21.84 -15.60 6.92
C LEU A 122 22.24 -16.90 7.67
N SER A 123 21.37 -17.90 7.81
CA SER A 123 21.78 -19.26 8.24
C SER A 123 20.61 -20.26 8.33
N SER A 124 20.22 -20.88 7.22
CA SER A 124 19.71 -22.27 7.23
C SER A 124 19.51 -22.76 5.79
N GLU A 125 20.34 -23.72 5.36
CA GLU A 125 20.08 -24.51 4.16
C GLU A 125 18.88 -25.43 4.43
N SER A 126 17.67 -24.97 4.15
CA SER A 126 16.49 -25.83 4.05
C SER A 126 15.94 -25.77 2.63
N ASN A 127 16.26 -26.79 1.82
CA ASN A 127 15.60 -27.04 0.54
C ASN A 127 14.19 -27.59 0.80
N PHE A 128 13.26 -26.71 1.20
CA PHE A 128 11.87 -27.07 1.41
C PHE A 128 11.09 -26.80 0.12
N ASN A 129 11.06 -27.78 -0.78
CA ASN A 129 10.62 -27.53 -2.16
C ASN A 129 9.10 -27.46 -2.36
N ASP A 130 8.28 -28.04 -1.46
CA ASP A 130 6.82 -28.00 -1.59
C ASP A 130 6.08 -28.25 -0.27
N VAL A 131 5.03 -27.47 0.00
CA VAL A 131 4.11 -27.60 1.15
C VAL A 131 2.70 -28.01 0.72
N SER A 132 2.46 -28.23 -0.58
CA SER A 132 1.13 -28.48 -1.19
C SER A 132 0.35 -29.59 -0.48
N ASP A 133 0.99 -30.74 -0.27
CA ASP A 133 0.37 -31.94 0.31
C ASP A 133 0.38 -31.98 1.85
N LYS A 134 1.01 -31.00 2.51
CA LYS A 134 1.16 -31.02 3.97
C LYS A 134 -0.10 -30.51 4.66
N ASN A 135 -0.50 -31.16 5.77
CA ASN A 135 -1.45 -30.53 6.67
C ASN A 135 -0.75 -29.38 7.38
N ILE A 136 -1.46 -28.26 7.53
CA ILE A 136 -0.93 -27.07 8.20
C ILE A 136 -1.84 -26.79 9.38
N TRP A 137 -1.24 -26.62 10.55
CA TRP A 137 -1.92 -26.36 11.80
C TRP A 137 -1.57 -24.96 12.29
N LYS A 138 -2.58 -24.21 12.71
CA LYS A 138 -2.36 -23.02 13.53
C LYS A 138 -2.19 -23.46 14.97
N MET A 139 -1.14 -22.99 15.65
CA MET A 139 -0.99 -23.18 17.09
C MET A 139 -0.68 -21.88 17.83
N SER A 140 -1.26 -21.68 19.02
CA SER A 140 -0.82 -20.66 19.97
C SER A 140 0.16 -21.30 20.96
N LEU A 141 1.35 -20.72 21.11
CA LEU A 141 2.33 -21.10 22.13
C LEU A 141 2.66 -19.89 22.99
N GLY A 142 2.53 -20.05 24.31
CA GLY A 142 2.66 -18.95 25.26
C GLY A 142 1.36 -18.17 25.49
N ASP A 143 1.47 -17.17 26.35
CA ASP A 143 0.37 -16.28 26.71
C ASP A 143 0.85 -14.84 26.46
N THR A 144 0.21 -14.15 25.52
CA THR A 144 0.54 -12.77 25.15
C THR A 144 0.46 -11.80 26.34
N SER A 145 -0.18 -12.19 27.44
CA SER A 145 -0.32 -11.40 28.66
C SER A 145 0.63 -11.77 29.81
N LYS A 146 1.33 -12.91 29.76
CA LYS A 146 2.15 -13.43 30.88
C LYS A 146 3.61 -13.71 30.54
N GLY A 147 4.07 -13.25 29.37
CA GLY A 147 5.46 -13.37 28.94
C GLY A 147 5.74 -14.58 28.04
N ASP A 148 6.91 -14.53 27.41
CA ASP A 148 7.30 -15.43 26.32
C ASP A 148 8.07 -16.68 26.77
N GLU A 149 8.27 -16.89 28.07
CA GLU A 149 9.10 -17.99 28.60
C GLU A 149 8.66 -19.37 28.08
N LYS A 150 7.34 -19.62 28.04
CA LYS A 150 6.79 -20.87 27.47
C LYS A 150 7.13 -21.06 26.01
N TYR A 151 7.02 -19.99 25.23
CA TYR A 151 7.35 -20.01 23.82
C TYR A 151 8.84 -20.27 23.64
N GLN A 152 9.70 -19.54 24.37
CA GLN A 152 11.15 -19.71 24.27
C GLN A 152 11.59 -21.13 24.65
N ASN A 153 11.00 -21.70 25.71
CA ASN A 153 11.28 -23.08 26.10
C ASN A 153 10.92 -24.08 24.98
N CYS A 154 9.77 -23.90 24.32
CA CYS A 154 9.37 -24.70 23.15
C CYS A 154 10.36 -24.54 21.97
N ILE A 155 10.84 -23.33 21.72
CA ILE A 155 11.85 -23.05 20.69
C ILE A 155 13.17 -23.77 21.01
N GLU A 156 13.72 -23.53 22.20
CA GLU A 156 15.02 -24.05 22.63
C GLU A 156 15.05 -25.58 22.70
N ASN A 157 13.95 -26.20 23.13
CA ASN A 157 13.85 -27.64 23.33
C ASN A 157 13.15 -28.38 22.18
N ASN A 158 12.85 -27.71 21.06
CA ASN A 158 12.32 -28.33 19.83
C ASN A 158 11.03 -29.15 20.04
N TYR A 159 10.06 -28.57 20.75
CA TYR A 159 8.75 -29.20 20.97
C TYR A 159 7.62 -28.19 20.93
N ILE A 160 6.41 -28.70 20.72
CA ILE A 160 5.16 -27.96 20.90
C ILE A 160 4.40 -28.57 22.07
N GLY A 161 3.64 -27.75 22.78
CA GLY A 161 2.93 -28.16 23.97
C GLY A 161 1.53 -27.57 24.06
N MET A 162 0.58 -28.35 24.56
CA MET A 162 -0.79 -27.91 24.82
C MET A 162 -1.18 -28.23 26.27
N ASN A 163 -1.95 -27.32 26.88
CA ASN A 163 -2.38 -27.43 28.29
C ASN A 163 -3.86 -27.84 28.45
N TYR A 164 -4.59 -28.09 27.36
CA TYR A 164 -5.86 -28.80 27.45
C TYR A 164 -5.59 -30.24 27.90
N GLY A 165 -6.48 -30.80 28.72
CA GLY A 165 -6.22 -32.10 29.35
C GLY A 165 -5.49 -32.02 30.69
N ARG A 166 -4.54 -31.08 30.83
CA ARG A 166 -3.61 -31.01 31.98
C ARG A 166 -2.91 -32.36 32.19
N ASP A 167 -2.85 -32.84 33.43
CA ASP A 167 -2.24 -34.08 33.91
C ASP A 167 -3.02 -35.36 33.56
N ILE A 168 -3.99 -35.28 32.65
CA ILE A 168 -4.69 -36.45 32.11
C ILE A 168 -3.88 -37.01 30.93
N ASP A 169 -3.54 -38.29 31.01
CA ASP A 169 -2.87 -39.00 29.92
C ASP A 169 -3.88 -39.50 28.89
N PHE A 170 -3.75 -39.03 27.64
CA PHE A 170 -4.60 -39.44 26.51
C PHE A 170 -3.89 -40.42 25.56
N SER A 171 -2.76 -41.00 25.94
CA SER A 171 -1.96 -41.92 25.09
C SER A 171 -2.82 -43.03 24.48
N ASP A 172 -3.73 -43.61 25.27
CA ASP A 172 -4.59 -44.72 24.84
C ASP A 172 -5.94 -44.29 24.25
N ALA A 173 -6.21 -42.99 24.14
CA ALA A 173 -7.49 -42.49 23.64
C ALA A 173 -7.55 -42.50 22.10
N GLU A 174 -8.41 -43.30 21.48
CA GLU A 174 -8.49 -43.42 20.01
C GLU A 174 -9.65 -42.62 19.41
N SER A 175 -10.65 -42.29 20.22
CA SER A 175 -11.85 -41.58 19.83
C SER A 175 -12.14 -40.36 20.73
N GLN A 176 -13.02 -39.47 20.25
CA GLN A 176 -13.51 -38.37 21.09
C GLN A 176 -14.31 -38.88 22.32
N ASP A 177 -14.92 -40.07 22.23
CA ASP A 177 -15.64 -40.67 23.36
C ASP A 177 -14.65 -41.11 24.45
N ASP A 178 -13.50 -41.66 24.07
CA ASP A 178 -12.43 -42.02 25.03
C ASP A 178 -11.91 -40.78 25.78
N ILE A 179 -11.69 -39.68 25.05
CA ILE A 179 -11.27 -38.40 25.63
C ILE A 179 -12.32 -37.86 26.60
N ILE A 180 -13.60 -37.94 26.25
CA ILE A 180 -14.70 -37.51 27.13
C ILE A 180 -14.75 -38.35 28.40
N ASN A 181 -14.59 -39.68 28.29
CA ASN A 181 -14.58 -40.58 29.44
C ASN A 181 -13.41 -40.25 30.39
N LEU A 182 -12.20 -40.05 29.85
CA LEU A 182 -11.03 -39.66 30.64
C LEU A 182 -11.22 -38.30 31.35
N TYR A 183 -11.87 -37.34 30.69
CA TYR A 183 -12.22 -36.09 31.34
C TYR A 183 -13.23 -36.27 32.48
N GLN A 184 -14.26 -37.12 32.29
CA GLN A 184 -15.30 -37.36 33.30
C GLN A 184 -14.77 -38.09 34.54
N GLU A 185 -13.81 -39.00 34.37
CA GLU A 185 -13.18 -39.71 35.50
C GLU A 185 -12.36 -38.78 36.41
N LYS A 186 -11.79 -37.72 35.83
CA LYS A 186 -10.84 -36.83 36.51
C LYS A 186 -11.43 -35.46 36.87
N LYS A 187 -12.54 -35.06 36.26
CA LYS A 187 -13.18 -33.75 36.46
C LYS A 187 -14.68 -33.89 36.63
N ASP A 188 -15.22 -33.11 37.56
CA ASP A 188 -16.66 -33.03 37.85
C ASP A 188 -17.43 -32.18 36.81
N GLN A 189 -16.99 -32.20 35.54
CA GLN A 189 -17.54 -31.42 34.44
C GLN A 189 -17.92 -32.33 33.28
N LYS A 190 -19.15 -32.16 32.76
CA LYS A 190 -19.61 -32.88 31.57
C LYS A 190 -19.12 -32.20 30.31
N TYR A 191 -18.46 -32.97 29.45
CA TYR A 191 -18.03 -32.56 28.11
C TYR A 191 -18.80 -33.31 27.02
N THR A 192 -18.84 -32.71 25.84
CA THR A 192 -19.44 -33.22 24.61
C THR A 192 -18.42 -33.19 23.47
N LYS A 193 -18.70 -33.91 22.37
CA LYS A 193 -17.81 -33.97 21.19
C LYS A 193 -17.56 -32.61 20.53
N LYS A 194 -18.41 -31.61 20.78
CA LYS A 194 -18.30 -30.26 20.22
C LYS A 194 -17.45 -29.34 21.08
N ASP A 195 -17.15 -29.72 22.32
CA ASP A 195 -16.42 -28.87 23.24
C ASP A 195 -14.96 -28.74 22.82
N TYR A 196 -14.45 -27.51 22.88
CA TYR A 196 -13.11 -27.22 22.41
C TYR A 196 -12.00 -28.02 23.11
N PRO A 197 -12.03 -28.23 24.45
CA PRO A 197 -11.07 -29.10 25.12
C PRO A 197 -11.03 -30.54 24.61
N VAL A 198 -12.15 -31.07 24.11
CA VAL A 198 -12.24 -32.42 23.53
C VAL A 198 -11.67 -32.41 22.12
N THR A 199 -12.13 -31.47 21.28
CA THR A 199 -11.69 -31.38 19.88
C THR A 199 -10.20 -31.03 19.73
N SER A 200 -9.65 -30.17 20.59
CA SER A 200 -8.24 -29.80 20.57
C SER A 200 -7.32 -30.97 20.95
N VAL A 201 -7.65 -31.72 22.02
CA VAL A 201 -6.91 -32.93 22.40
C VAL A 201 -7.00 -33.98 21.31
N PHE A 202 -8.19 -34.25 20.78
CA PHE A 202 -8.37 -35.21 19.69
C PHE A 202 -7.54 -34.83 18.46
N ARG A 203 -7.55 -33.56 18.05
CA ARG A 203 -6.74 -33.07 16.93
C ARG A 203 -5.24 -33.23 17.18
N PHE A 204 -4.77 -32.79 18.34
CA PHE A 204 -3.36 -32.83 18.68
C PHE A 204 -2.83 -34.27 18.80
N LYS A 205 -3.60 -35.16 19.43
CA LYS A 205 -3.19 -36.55 19.68
C LYS A 205 -3.45 -37.47 18.48
N ASN A 206 -4.63 -37.39 17.86
CA ASN A 206 -5.09 -38.37 16.87
C ASN A 206 -4.99 -37.89 15.41
N GLU A 207 -5.17 -36.58 15.14
CA GLU A 207 -5.20 -36.08 13.75
C GLU A 207 -3.85 -35.54 13.25
N MET A 208 -3.09 -34.85 14.11
CA MET A 208 -1.77 -34.32 13.79
C MET A 208 -0.75 -35.45 13.65
N LYS A 209 0.06 -35.42 12.60
CA LYS A 209 1.03 -36.48 12.25
C LYS A 209 2.43 -35.94 12.06
N VAL A 210 3.42 -36.82 12.17
CA VAL A 210 4.80 -36.54 11.73
C VAL A 210 4.78 -36.10 10.26
N GLY A 211 5.50 -35.00 9.97
CA GLY A 211 5.55 -34.36 8.66
C GLY A 211 4.58 -33.18 8.47
N ASP A 212 3.57 -33.03 9.34
CA ASP A 212 2.67 -31.87 9.34
C ASP A 212 3.41 -30.58 9.70
N LEU A 213 2.92 -29.44 9.20
CA LEU A 213 3.45 -28.12 9.50
C LEU A 213 2.64 -27.42 10.58
N ILE A 214 3.33 -26.61 11.37
CA ILE A 214 2.74 -25.79 12.42
C ILE A 214 3.17 -24.35 12.23
N ILE A 215 2.19 -23.45 12.23
CA ILE A 215 2.40 -22.01 12.26
C ILE A 215 2.01 -21.52 13.66
N VAL A 216 3.00 -21.04 14.39
CA VAL A 216 2.83 -20.47 15.72
C VAL A 216 2.41 -19.02 15.59
N THR A 217 1.22 -18.68 16.08
CA THR A 217 0.71 -17.30 16.01
C THR A 217 1.09 -16.48 17.23
N ASP A 218 1.19 -15.18 17.03
CA ASP A 218 1.32 -14.17 18.08
C ASP A 218 0.02 -13.35 18.10
N GLY A 219 -0.90 -13.78 18.96
CA GLY A 219 -2.29 -13.34 18.93
C GLY A 219 -3.01 -13.70 17.62
N ASN A 220 -3.96 -12.85 17.21
CA ASN A 220 -4.81 -13.03 16.02
C ASN A 220 -4.29 -12.28 14.78
N ARG A 221 -3.23 -11.48 14.92
CA ARG A 221 -2.77 -10.55 13.88
C ARG A 221 -1.38 -10.83 13.36
N LYS A 222 -0.62 -11.70 14.04
CA LYS A 222 0.77 -11.97 13.70
C LYS A 222 1.12 -13.45 13.85
N TYR A 223 2.26 -13.85 13.30
CA TYR A 223 2.87 -15.15 13.51
C TYR A 223 4.36 -15.00 13.83
N ARG A 224 4.92 -15.99 14.53
CA ARG A 224 6.25 -15.89 15.16
C ARG A 224 7.16 -17.08 14.90
N ALA A 225 6.61 -18.25 14.54
CA ALA A 225 7.43 -19.40 14.15
C ALA A 225 6.68 -20.36 13.21
N ILE A 226 7.47 -21.14 12.47
CA ILE A 226 7.02 -22.22 11.61
C ILE A 226 7.86 -23.45 11.94
N GLY A 227 7.22 -24.58 12.21
CA GLY A 227 7.88 -25.84 12.53
C GLY A 227 7.26 -27.03 11.81
N GLU A 228 8.02 -28.10 11.68
CA GLU A 228 7.56 -29.40 11.17
C GLU A 228 7.51 -30.40 12.31
N VAL A 229 6.42 -31.15 12.42
CA VAL A 229 6.26 -32.21 13.43
C VAL A 229 7.20 -33.36 13.11
N THR A 230 8.05 -33.72 14.06
CA THR A 230 9.06 -34.80 13.92
C THR A 230 8.82 -35.97 14.87
N GLY A 231 7.97 -35.82 15.88
CA GLY A 231 7.66 -36.86 16.86
C GLY A 231 6.18 -37.18 16.95
N GLU A 232 5.89 -38.40 17.40
CA GLU A 232 4.55 -38.78 17.81
C GLU A 232 4.12 -38.05 19.09
N TYR A 233 2.85 -38.19 19.46
CA TYR A 233 2.31 -37.63 20.69
C TYR A 233 3.04 -38.22 21.91
N GLU A 234 3.44 -37.35 22.83
CA GLU A 234 4.08 -37.71 24.10
C GLU A 234 3.35 -36.98 25.25
N PHE A 235 2.93 -37.74 26.26
CA PHE A 235 2.44 -37.20 27.52
C PHE A 235 3.63 -36.94 28.45
N ASN A 236 3.84 -35.69 28.86
CA ASN A 236 4.98 -35.26 29.66
C ASN A 236 4.51 -34.63 30.98
N VAL A 237 4.82 -35.26 32.11
CA VAL A 237 4.47 -34.74 33.45
C VAL A 237 5.55 -33.84 34.06
N ASP A 238 6.75 -33.82 33.46
CA ASP A 238 7.94 -33.15 33.99
C ASP A 238 8.21 -31.79 33.31
N ASP A 239 7.22 -31.23 32.61
CA ASP A 239 7.34 -29.92 31.98
C ASP A 239 7.07 -28.79 32.99
N ASP A 240 8.11 -28.00 33.29
CA ASP A 240 8.05 -26.85 34.22
C ASP A 240 6.99 -25.79 33.82
N PHE A 241 6.57 -25.79 32.54
CA PHE A 241 5.59 -24.85 31.99
C PHE A 241 4.18 -25.41 31.88
N LEU A 242 3.95 -26.62 32.41
CA LEU A 242 2.66 -27.32 32.44
C LEU A 242 2.10 -27.65 31.05
N PHE A 243 2.99 -27.89 30.06
CA PHE A 243 2.61 -28.51 28.81
C PHE A 243 2.68 -30.02 28.92
N PHE A 244 1.55 -30.62 29.24
CA PHE A 244 1.46 -32.06 29.42
C PHE A 244 1.31 -32.84 28.12
N GLN A 245 0.71 -32.20 27.11
CA GLN A 245 0.41 -32.81 25.82
C GLN A 245 1.43 -32.28 24.83
N THR A 246 2.41 -33.09 24.42
CA THR A 246 3.57 -32.62 23.66
C THR A 246 3.82 -33.40 22.38
N ARG A 247 4.51 -32.76 21.43
CA ARG A 247 5.10 -33.40 20.24
C ARG A 247 6.44 -32.74 19.94
N LYS A 248 7.41 -33.52 19.49
CA LYS A 248 8.69 -32.98 19.00
C LYS A 248 8.51 -32.33 17.64
N VAL A 249 9.20 -31.20 17.43
CA VAL A 249 9.18 -30.46 16.16
C VAL A 249 10.59 -30.03 15.76
N LYS A 250 10.82 -29.86 14.46
CA LYS A 250 11.96 -29.13 13.94
C LYS A 250 11.49 -27.73 13.55
N TRP A 251 12.04 -26.70 14.18
CA TRP A 251 11.76 -25.32 13.78
C TRP A 251 12.38 -25.03 12.42
N LEU A 252 11.53 -24.67 11.45
CA LEU A 252 11.93 -24.30 10.09
C LEU A 252 12.20 -22.81 9.99
N LYS A 253 11.41 -21.99 10.70
CA LYS A 253 11.59 -20.55 10.78
C LYS A 253 11.21 -20.06 12.17
N VAL A 254 12.10 -19.31 12.81
CA VAL A 254 11.83 -18.62 14.08
C VAL A 254 12.08 -17.15 13.85
N LEU A 255 11.03 -16.33 13.99
CA LEU A 255 11.08 -14.92 13.68
C LEU A 255 11.61 -14.16 14.90
N LYS A 256 12.58 -13.28 14.66
CA LYS A 256 13.08 -12.37 15.70
C LYS A 256 11.99 -11.40 16.17
N GLU A 257 11.19 -10.92 15.23
CA GLU A 257 10.01 -10.09 15.46
C GLU A 257 8.82 -10.72 14.75
N SER A 258 7.68 -10.82 15.42
CA SER A 258 6.47 -11.41 14.85
C SER A 258 6.02 -10.66 13.59
N LEU A 259 5.76 -11.39 12.50
CA LEU A 259 5.33 -10.83 11.23
C LEU A 259 3.80 -10.71 11.18
N PRO A 260 3.24 -9.72 10.44
CA PRO A 260 1.81 -9.62 10.18
C PRO A 260 1.25 -10.93 9.62
N ARG A 261 0.02 -11.28 9.97
CA ARG A 261 -0.64 -12.49 9.46
C ARG A 261 -0.79 -12.47 7.94
N ASP A 262 -1.03 -11.31 7.35
CA ASP A 262 -1.11 -11.16 5.90
C ASP A 262 0.33 -10.99 5.37
N PRO A 263 0.69 -11.64 4.24
CA PRO A 263 -0.20 -12.34 3.32
C PRO A 263 -0.36 -13.84 3.59
N LEU A 264 0.39 -14.38 4.57
CA LEU A 264 0.41 -15.81 4.86
C LEU A 264 -1.00 -16.37 5.15
N PHE A 265 -1.81 -15.65 5.91
CA PHE A 265 -3.19 -15.99 6.22
C PHE A 265 -4.17 -15.19 5.34
N LYS A 266 -5.04 -15.90 4.61
CA LYS A 266 -6.10 -15.29 3.77
C LYS A 266 -7.33 -14.86 4.58
N LYS A 267 -7.48 -15.40 5.80
CA LYS A 267 -8.63 -15.18 6.69
C LYS A 267 -8.15 -14.80 8.09
N GLY A 268 -9.06 -14.25 8.90
CA GLY A 268 -8.81 -13.99 10.31
C GLY A 268 -8.35 -15.23 11.09
N ILE A 269 -7.43 -15.02 12.02
CA ILE A 269 -6.95 -16.04 12.96
C ILE A 269 -7.86 -15.99 14.19
N SER A 270 -8.30 -17.16 14.68
CA SER A 270 -9.08 -17.25 15.92
C SER A 270 -8.18 -17.44 17.15
N GLN A 271 -8.73 -17.14 18.33
CA GLN A 271 -8.04 -17.35 19.62
C GLN A 271 -7.92 -18.83 20.02
N MET A 272 -8.49 -19.76 19.24
CA MET A 272 -8.37 -21.20 19.51
C MET A 272 -6.89 -21.62 19.47
N THR A 273 -6.41 -22.27 20.52
CA THR A 273 -5.01 -22.72 20.67
C THR A 273 -4.51 -23.56 19.50
N LEU A 274 -5.37 -24.36 18.90
CA LEU A 274 -5.05 -25.33 17.85
C LEU A 274 -6.25 -25.52 16.92
N TYR A 275 -6.01 -25.43 15.61
CA TYR A 275 -6.92 -25.89 14.57
C TYR A 275 -6.19 -26.13 13.26
N LYS A 276 -6.73 -27.03 12.43
CA LYS A 276 -6.25 -27.29 11.08
C LYS A 276 -6.62 -26.12 10.17
N LEU A 277 -5.68 -25.66 9.37
CA LEU A 277 -5.90 -24.64 8.35
C LEU A 277 -6.33 -25.31 7.05
N ASN A 278 -7.35 -24.74 6.42
CA ASN A 278 -7.82 -25.15 5.10
C ASN A 278 -7.13 -24.29 4.03
N ASP A 279 -7.17 -24.72 2.77
CA ASP A 279 -6.50 -24.03 1.66
C ASP A 279 -7.06 -22.60 1.41
N ASP A 280 -8.31 -22.36 1.79
CA ASP A 280 -8.94 -21.03 1.74
C ASP A 280 -8.46 -20.08 2.86
N SER A 281 -7.77 -20.59 3.86
CA SER A 281 -7.33 -19.82 5.04
C SER A 281 -5.85 -19.44 5.01
N ILE A 282 -5.04 -20.13 4.20
CA ILE A 282 -3.59 -19.98 4.14
C ILE A 282 -3.13 -19.83 2.68
N ASP A 283 -2.14 -18.99 2.45
CA ASP A 283 -1.41 -18.92 1.19
C ASP A 283 -0.22 -19.88 1.19
N ARG A 284 -0.41 -21.05 0.58
CA ARG A 284 0.63 -22.08 0.46
C ARG A 284 1.78 -21.65 -0.44
N SER A 285 1.53 -20.83 -1.46
CA SER A 285 2.59 -20.33 -2.34
C SER A 285 3.52 -19.41 -1.56
N TYR A 286 2.93 -18.49 -0.79
CA TYR A 286 3.69 -17.61 0.09
C TYR A 286 4.44 -18.40 1.18
N LEU A 287 3.81 -19.42 1.78
CA LEU A 287 4.46 -20.28 2.76
C LEU A 287 5.67 -21.03 2.16
N THR A 288 5.50 -21.66 0.99
CA THR A 288 6.60 -22.32 0.28
C THR A 288 7.72 -21.33 0.01
N GLN A 289 7.41 -20.14 -0.51
CA GLN A 289 8.40 -19.09 -0.75
C GLN A 289 9.13 -18.70 0.54
N THR A 290 8.39 -18.48 1.63
CA THR A 290 8.94 -18.11 2.95
C THR A 290 9.92 -19.16 3.49
N LEU A 291 9.69 -20.44 3.20
CA LEU A 291 10.53 -21.56 3.63
C LEU A 291 11.65 -21.91 2.62
N SER A 292 11.48 -21.54 1.35
CA SER A 292 12.43 -21.77 0.25
C SER A 292 13.42 -20.61 0.05
N GLU A 293 13.15 -19.45 0.63
CA GLU A 293 13.94 -18.24 0.41
C GLU A 293 15.42 -18.48 0.74
N THR A 294 16.25 -18.33 -0.29
CA THR A 294 17.69 -18.23 -0.16
C THR A 294 18.05 -16.89 0.48
N SER A 295 19.25 -16.77 1.05
CA SER A 295 19.75 -15.62 1.82
C SER A 295 19.86 -14.28 1.05
N GLU A 296 19.15 -14.09 -0.07
CA GLU A 296 19.13 -12.87 -0.85
C GLU A 296 18.18 -11.83 -0.24
N VAL A 297 18.74 -10.69 0.17
CA VAL A 297 17.99 -9.57 0.73
C VAL A 297 17.07 -8.97 -0.33
N LYS A 298 15.77 -9.09 -0.12
CA LYS A 298 14.75 -8.52 -1.02
C LYS A 298 14.43 -7.07 -0.67
N ASN A 299 14.33 -6.22 -1.68
CA ASN A 299 13.90 -4.84 -1.52
C ASN A 299 12.39 -4.75 -1.25
N HIS A 300 12.02 -3.84 -0.37
CA HIS A 300 10.64 -3.47 -0.05
C HIS A 300 10.41 -2.02 -0.43
N VAL A 301 9.18 -1.67 -0.77
CA VAL A 301 8.82 -0.30 -1.16
C VAL A 301 7.58 0.14 -0.39
N LEU A 302 7.60 1.33 0.19
CA LEU A 302 6.43 1.99 0.72
C LEU A 302 6.09 3.19 -0.18
N ILE A 303 4.89 3.17 -0.74
CA ILE A 303 4.34 4.28 -1.51
C ILE A 303 3.45 5.12 -0.59
N ILE A 304 3.70 6.42 -0.56
CA ILE A 304 2.94 7.43 0.19
C ILE A 304 2.36 8.43 -0.80
N ASP A 305 1.11 8.20 -1.18
CA ASP A 305 0.39 9.07 -2.08
C ASP A 305 -0.06 10.36 -1.35
N GLU A 306 -0.06 11.49 -2.06
CA GLU A 306 -0.49 12.79 -1.54
C GLU A 306 0.26 13.19 -0.26
N ILE A 307 1.59 13.01 -0.25
CA ILE A 307 2.41 13.16 0.95
C ILE A 307 2.29 14.55 1.60
N ASN A 308 2.02 15.62 0.84
CA ASN A 308 1.78 16.97 1.36
C ASN A 308 0.43 17.15 2.10
N ARG A 309 -0.55 16.25 1.93
CA ARG A 309 -1.87 16.40 2.56
C ARG A 309 -1.90 16.06 4.04
N GLY A 310 -0.85 15.41 4.55
CA GLY A 310 -0.67 15.07 5.96
C GLY A 310 0.30 16.01 6.68
N ASN A 311 0.12 16.16 8.00
CA ASN A 311 1.13 16.82 8.82
C ASN A 311 2.31 15.88 9.04
N ILE A 312 3.33 16.01 8.19
CA ILE A 312 4.51 15.11 8.16
C ILE A 312 5.19 15.00 9.52
N SER A 313 5.48 16.14 10.16
CA SER A 313 6.12 16.19 11.47
C SER A 313 5.32 15.40 12.51
N LYS A 314 3.99 15.46 12.46
CA LYS A 314 3.12 14.68 13.35
C LYS A 314 3.07 13.19 12.97
N ILE A 315 3.03 12.86 11.69
CA ILE A 315 2.89 11.49 11.20
C ILE A 315 4.16 10.68 11.44
N PHE A 316 5.32 11.21 11.06
CA PHE A 316 6.60 10.52 11.26
C PHE A 316 7.15 10.70 12.68
N GLY A 317 6.73 11.75 13.39
CA GLY A 317 7.32 12.12 14.68
C GLY A 317 8.84 12.30 14.58
N GLU A 318 9.56 11.78 15.58
CA GLU A 318 11.03 11.84 15.61
C GLU A 318 11.71 10.85 14.63
N LEU A 319 10.94 9.90 14.09
CA LEU A 319 11.46 8.81 13.25
C LEU A 319 11.83 9.26 11.83
N ILE A 320 11.41 10.47 11.43
CA ILE A 320 11.79 11.04 10.14
C ILE A 320 13.32 11.08 9.96
N THR A 321 14.07 11.25 11.05
CA THR A 321 15.54 11.25 11.05
C THR A 321 16.12 9.88 10.64
N LEU A 322 15.42 8.79 10.92
CA LEU A 322 15.86 7.43 10.60
C LEU A 322 15.70 7.08 9.11
N LEU A 323 15.01 7.92 8.32
CA LEU A 323 14.94 7.75 6.88
C LEU A 323 16.26 8.09 6.18
N GLU A 324 17.11 8.91 6.80
CA GLU A 324 18.39 9.31 6.22
C GLU A 324 19.30 8.10 5.94
N ASN A 325 19.94 8.08 4.78
CA ASN A 325 20.67 6.92 4.26
C ASN A 325 21.76 6.42 5.23
N ASP A 326 22.44 7.35 5.92
CA ASP A 326 23.53 7.07 6.85
C ASP A 326 23.06 6.63 8.25
N LYS A 327 21.78 6.83 8.58
CA LYS A 327 21.18 6.56 9.91
C LYS A 327 20.36 5.28 9.97
N ARG A 328 20.05 4.70 8.81
CA ARG A 328 19.41 3.39 8.67
C ARG A 328 20.29 2.28 9.25
N ALA A 329 19.69 1.13 9.52
CA ALA A 329 20.39 -0.04 10.05
C ALA A 329 21.61 -0.39 9.19
N GLU A 330 22.70 -0.83 9.82
CA GLU A 330 23.95 -1.25 9.18
C GLU A 330 24.70 -0.15 8.38
N ALA A 331 24.26 1.11 8.42
CA ALA A 331 25.00 2.24 7.85
C ALA A 331 26.07 2.80 8.81
N SER A 332 26.87 3.73 8.28
CA SER A 332 28.01 4.33 8.97
C SER A 332 27.65 5.11 10.23
N ASP A 333 26.48 5.75 10.29
CA ASP A 333 25.98 6.48 11.46
C ASP A 333 24.62 5.92 11.92
N GLN A 334 24.49 4.59 11.96
CA GLN A 334 23.25 3.92 12.36
C GLN A 334 22.68 4.51 13.66
N ARG A 335 21.38 4.83 13.64
CA ARG A 335 20.61 5.30 14.80
C ARG A 335 19.45 4.38 15.09
N THR A 336 19.01 4.39 16.35
CA THR A 336 17.81 3.70 16.80
C THR A 336 16.98 4.66 17.64
N ALA A 337 15.66 4.60 17.53
CA ALA A 337 14.73 5.31 18.41
C ALA A 337 14.00 4.32 19.32
N ILE A 338 13.46 4.81 20.44
CA ILE A 338 12.55 4.04 21.30
C ILE A 338 11.14 4.50 20.98
N LEU A 339 10.27 3.57 20.59
CA LEU A 339 8.89 3.91 20.24
C LEU A 339 8.08 4.27 21.49
N PRO A 340 7.17 5.25 21.43
CA PRO A 340 6.48 5.78 22.58
C PRO A 340 5.42 4.84 23.15
N TYR A 341 4.76 4.01 22.34
CA TYR A 341 3.69 3.13 22.80
C TYR A 341 4.22 1.76 23.19
N SER A 342 4.93 1.06 22.30
CA SER A 342 5.48 -0.27 22.54
C SER A 342 6.71 -0.29 23.44
N LYS A 343 7.47 0.83 23.48
CA LYS A 343 8.82 0.92 24.08
C LYS A 343 9.89 0.08 23.38
N ASP A 344 9.58 -0.44 22.19
CA ASP A 344 10.53 -1.19 21.38
C ASP A 344 11.60 -0.29 20.79
N LYS A 345 12.79 -0.86 20.55
CA LYS A 345 13.82 -0.21 19.75
C LYS A 345 13.46 -0.32 18.27
N PHE A 346 13.53 0.80 17.57
CA PHE A 346 13.16 0.89 16.16
C PHE A 346 14.29 1.47 15.31
N SER A 347 14.48 0.89 14.13
CA SER A 347 15.45 1.32 13.12
C SER A 347 14.92 0.97 11.73
N VAL A 348 15.18 1.82 10.74
CA VAL A 348 14.77 1.60 9.34
C VAL A 348 15.87 0.83 8.61
N PRO A 349 15.57 -0.26 7.87
CA PRO A 349 16.60 -1.01 7.16
C PRO A 349 17.00 -0.40 5.82
N GLN A 350 18.12 -0.88 5.25
CA GLN A 350 18.66 -0.40 3.97
C GLN A 350 17.83 -0.85 2.76
N ASN A 351 17.08 -1.95 2.88
CA ASN A 351 16.29 -2.53 1.80
C ASN A 351 14.85 -1.99 1.75
N LEU A 352 14.46 -1.01 2.58
CA LEU A 352 13.15 -0.35 2.51
C LEU A 352 13.23 0.98 1.74
N TYR A 353 12.58 1.09 0.59
CA TYR A 353 12.51 2.30 -0.20
C TYR A 353 11.20 3.03 0.08
N VAL A 354 11.21 4.36 0.08
CA VAL A 354 10.02 5.19 0.28
C VAL A 354 9.82 6.09 -0.93
N ILE A 355 8.65 5.98 -1.58
CA ILE A 355 8.27 6.79 -2.73
C ILE A 355 7.06 7.63 -2.33
N GLY A 356 7.19 8.95 -2.33
CA GLY A 356 6.08 9.87 -2.15
C GLY A 356 5.56 10.39 -3.49
N THR A 357 4.28 10.72 -3.57
CA THR A 357 3.73 11.57 -4.65
C THR A 357 3.22 12.88 -4.06
N MET A 358 3.29 13.95 -4.85
CA MET A 358 2.84 15.27 -4.44
C MET A 358 2.21 16.03 -5.60
N ASN A 359 0.98 16.50 -5.42
CA ASN A 359 0.36 17.47 -6.31
C ASN A 359 0.75 18.89 -5.86
N THR A 360 1.34 19.68 -6.77
CA THR A 360 1.83 21.03 -6.45
C THR A 360 0.77 22.13 -6.60
N ALA A 361 -0.28 21.90 -7.38
CA ALA A 361 -1.41 22.83 -7.51
C ALA A 361 -2.16 23.07 -6.19
N ASP A 362 -2.08 22.12 -5.24
CA ASP A 362 -2.72 22.19 -3.93
C ASP A 362 -1.98 23.18 -2.98
N LYS A 363 -2.13 24.48 -3.25
CA LYS A 363 -1.44 25.57 -2.53
C LYS A 363 -1.80 25.67 -1.04
N SER A 364 -2.96 25.17 -0.61
CA SER A 364 -3.38 25.18 0.80
C SER A 364 -2.47 24.35 1.73
N LEU A 365 -1.57 23.55 1.16
CA LEU A 365 -0.65 22.64 1.85
C LEU A 365 0.83 22.87 1.47
N ALA A 366 1.12 23.90 0.67
CA ALA A 366 2.40 24.05 -0.05
C ALA A 366 3.59 24.55 0.79
N GLN A 367 3.44 24.81 2.09
CA GLN A 367 4.61 24.94 2.96
C GLN A 367 5.13 23.55 3.33
N MET A 368 5.88 22.95 2.41
CA MET A 368 6.57 21.70 2.66
C MET A 368 7.52 21.83 3.86
N ASP A 369 7.46 20.84 4.74
CA ASP A 369 8.38 20.73 5.86
C ASP A 369 9.83 20.63 5.35
N LEU A 370 10.71 21.53 5.83
CA LEU A 370 12.14 21.50 5.56
C LEU A 370 12.76 20.13 5.90
N ALA A 371 12.12 19.40 6.82
CA ALA A 371 12.51 18.05 7.19
C ALA A 371 12.38 17.03 6.05
N LEU A 372 11.39 17.14 5.16
CA LEU A 372 11.28 16.28 3.97
C LEU A 372 12.33 16.61 2.93
N ARG A 373 12.51 17.91 2.62
CA ARG A 373 13.48 18.38 1.61
C ARG A 373 14.92 17.94 1.87
N ARG A 374 15.27 17.70 3.13
CA ARG A 374 16.61 17.21 3.52
C ARG A 374 16.79 15.70 3.38
N ARG A 375 15.69 14.94 3.24
CA ARG A 375 15.67 13.48 3.43
C ARG A 375 15.12 12.71 2.23
N PHE A 376 14.40 13.40 1.37
CA PHE A 376 13.86 12.90 0.12
C PHE A 376 14.50 13.67 -1.03
N ASP A 377 14.78 12.94 -2.10
CA ASP A 377 15.10 13.53 -3.40
C ASP A 377 13.82 13.88 -4.14
N PHE A 378 13.77 15.10 -4.69
CA PHE A 378 12.59 15.64 -5.34
C PHE A 378 12.73 15.50 -6.86
N ILE A 379 11.85 14.71 -7.46
CA ILE A 379 11.84 14.43 -8.89
C ILE A 379 10.61 15.12 -9.48
N GLU A 380 10.86 16.16 -10.26
CA GLU A 380 9.80 16.94 -10.89
C GLU A 380 9.20 16.17 -12.07
N MET A 381 7.88 16.15 -12.14
CA MET A 381 7.09 15.56 -13.21
C MET A 381 6.20 16.63 -13.82
N LEU A 382 6.72 17.27 -14.88
CA LEU A 382 5.98 18.20 -15.72
C LEU A 382 5.10 17.44 -16.73
N PRO A 383 4.12 18.12 -17.36
CA PRO A 383 3.47 17.59 -18.54
C PRO A 383 4.50 17.21 -19.61
N ASP A 384 4.12 16.24 -20.44
CA ASP A 384 4.96 15.75 -21.53
C ASP A 384 4.08 15.74 -22.77
N GLU A 385 4.13 16.84 -23.50
CA GLU A 385 3.31 17.05 -24.68
C GLU A 385 3.79 16.22 -25.87
N THR A 386 5.06 15.80 -25.88
CA THR A 386 5.67 15.00 -26.96
C THR A 386 4.98 13.64 -27.13
N LEU A 387 4.29 13.17 -26.09
CA LEU A 387 3.45 11.98 -26.14
C LEU A 387 2.32 12.09 -27.17
N PHE A 388 1.99 13.28 -27.67
CA PHE A 388 0.92 13.53 -28.62
C PHE A 388 1.38 14.12 -29.96
N ASP A 389 2.68 14.08 -30.29
CA ASP A 389 3.24 14.67 -31.52
C ASP A 389 2.60 14.11 -32.81
N ASP A 390 2.15 12.86 -32.78
CA ASP A 390 1.52 12.13 -33.89
C ASP A 390 -0.01 12.20 -33.90
N LEU A 391 -0.63 12.90 -32.95
CA LEU A 391 -2.08 12.90 -32.76
C LEU A 391 -2.72 14.21 -33.22
N ASN A 392 -3.56 14.13 -34.25
CA ASN A 392 -4.33 15.25 -34.77
C ASN A 392 -5.84 15.07 -34.53
N VAL A 393 -6.52 16.15 -34.13
CA VAL A 393 -7.98 16.20 -33.97
C VAL A 393 -8.45 17.56 -34.49
N PHE A 394 -9.52 17.64 -35.29
CA PHE A 394 -9.96 18.91 -35.91
C PHE A 394 -8.86 19.62 -36.71
N ASP A 395 -8.04 18.86 -37.44
CA ASP A 395 -6.89 19.35 -38.21
C ASP A 395 -5.85 20.13 -37.39
N ILE A 396 -5.83 19.98 -36.05
CA ILE A 396 -4.80 20.54 -35.17
C ILE A 396 -4.01 19.45 -34.47
N ASN A 397 -2.73 19.73 -34.26
CA ASN A 397 -1.86 18.87 -33.47
C ASN A 397 -2.15 19.03 -31.97
N LEU A 398 -2.37 17.91 -31.28
CA LEU A 398 -2.74 17.94 -29.87
C LEU A 398 -1.59 18.40 -28.95
N ALA A 399 -0.33 18.07 -29.30
CA ALA A 399 0.82 18.55 -28.54
C ALA A 399 0.90 20.08 -28.59
N GLU A 400 0.76 20.68 -29.78
CA GLU A 400 0.74 22.14 -29.95
C GLU A 400 -0.42 22.81 -29.18
N LEU A 401 -1.60 22.19 -29.17
CA LEU A 401 -2.75 22.67 -28.42
C LEU A 401 -2.45 22.72 -26.91
N LEU A 402 -1.92 21.62 -26.36
CA LEU A 402 -1.60 21.52 -24.94
C LEU A 402 -0.48 22.49 -24.55
N ILE A 403 0.59 22.59 -25.36
CA ILE A 403 1.68 23.56 -25.17
C ILE A 403 1.11 24.98 -25.09
N THR A 404 0.25 25.36 -26.03
CA THR A 404 -0.33 26.71 -26.10
C THR A 404 -1.18 27.04 -24.87
N ILE A 405 -2.01 26.09 -24.43
CA ILE A 405 -2.82 26.24 -23.22
C ILE A 405 -1.92 26.36 -21.99
N ASN A 406 -0.92 25.49 -21.86
CA ASN A 406 0.02 25.46 -20.73
C ASN A 406 0.84 26.75 -20.64
N GLN A 407 1.32 27.30 -21.75
CA GLN A 407 2.01 28.60 -21.77
C GLN A 407 1.13 29.73 -21.23
N ARG A 408 -0.15 29.76 -21.60
CA ARG A 408 -1.09 30.78 -21.10
C ARG A 408 -1.41 30.59 -19.62
N VAL A 409 -1.59 29.35 -19.19
CA VAL A 409 -1.79 29.03 -17.76
C VAL A 409 -0.57 29.44 -16.94
N GLU A 410 0.64 29.15 -17.40
CA GLU A 410 1.89 29.50 -16.71
C GLU A 410 2.06 31.01 -16.55
N VAL A 411 1.74 31.78 -17.61
CA VAL A 411 1.80 33.26 -17.57
C VAL A 411 0.77 33.86 -16.60
N LEU A 412 -0.43 33.29 -16.53
CA LEU A 412 -1.51 33.82 -15.70
C LEU A 412 -1.46 33.32 -14.24
N LEU A 413 -0.82 32.17 -14.01
CA LEU A 413 -0.66 31.54 -12.70
C LEU A 413 0.82 31.23 -12.45
N ASP A 414 1.25 29.99 -12.66
CA ASP A 414 2.60 29.49 -12.49
C ASP A 414 2.74 28.08 -13.09
N ARG A 415 3.94 27.52 -12.99
CA ARG A 415 4.30 26.17 -13.46
C ARG A 415 3.64 25.02 -12.70
N ASP A 416 3.07 25.26 -11.52
CA ASP A 416 2.45 24.21 -10.70
C ASP A 416 0.99 23.93 -11.12
N HIS A 417 0.44 24.79 -11.99
CA HIS A 417 -0.93 24.68 -12.53
C HIS A 417 -0.96 24.21 -13.98
N LEU A 418 0.15 23.74 -14.55
CA LEU A 418 0.13 23.20 -15.90
C LEU A 418 -0.81 22.00 -15.99
N ILE A 419 -1.46 21.85 -17.14
CA ILE A 419 -2.38 20.75 -17.41
C ILE A 419 -1.57 19.54 -17.84
N GLY A 420 -1.67 18.45 -17.09
CA GLY A 420 -0.98 17.19 -17.39
C GLY A 420 -1.54 16.43 -18.59
N HIS A 421 -0.68 15.66 -19.26
CA HIS A 421 -1.02 14.85 -20.43
C HIS A 421 -2.09 13.78 -20.14
N SER A 422 -2.22 13.30 -18.89
CA SER A 422 -3.15 12.20 -18.58
C SER A 422 -4.62 12.56 -18.80
N TYR A 423 -4.97 13.86 -18.80
CA TYR A 423 -6.34 14.30 -19.11
C TYR A 423 -6.76 13.92 -20.53
N PHE A 424 -5.79 13.85 -21.45
CA PHE A 424 -5.96 13.59 -22.87
C PHE A 424 -5.62 12.15 -23.29
N TRP A 425 -5.18 11.30 -22.35
CA TRP A 425 -4.71 9.95 -22.64
C TRP A 425 -5.77 9.07 -23.32
N SER A 426 -7.07 9.30 -23.05
CA SER A 426 -8.16 8.55 -23.70
C SER A 426 -8.21 8.72 -25.21
N LEU A 427 -7.57 9.76 -25.77
CA LEU A 427 -7.51 9.97 -27.21
C LEU A 427 -6.53 9.00 -27.90
N LYS A 428 -5.51 8.49 -27.20
CA LYS A 428 -4.50 7.58 -27.77
C LYS A 428 -5.03 6.18 -28.09
N VAL A 429 -6.18 5.81 -27.53
CA VAL A 429 -6.77 4.48 -27.69
C VAL A 429 -7.95 4.47 -28.68
N LEU A 430 -8.14 5.56 -29.44
CA LEU A 430 -9.24 5.72 -30.40
C LEU A 430 -8.69 5.68 -31.83
N ASP A 431 -9.45 5.04 -32.72
CA ASP A 431 -9.01 4.76 -34.09
C ASP A 431 -9.67 5.67 -35.14
N THR A 432 -10.81 6.30 -34.81
CA THR A 432 -11.56 7.11 -35.77
C THR A 432 -11.59 8.59 -35.41
N GLU A 433 -11.59 9.43 -36.46
CA GLU A 433 -11.62 10.88 -36.29
C GLU A 433 -12.88 11.36 -35.54
N SER A 434 -14.05 10.77 -35.85
CA SER A 434 -15.30 11.13 -35.16
C SER A 434 -15.27 10.78 -33.67
N GLU A 435 -14.66 9.65 -33.28
CA GLU A 435 -14.49 9.31 -31.86
C GLU A 435 -13.54 10.28 -31.15
N LEU A 436 -12.42 10.63 -31.80
CA LEU A 436 -11.46 11.61 -31.28
C LEU A 436 -12.11 12.98 -31.04
N GLN A 437 -12.88 13.47 -32.01
CA GLN A 437 -13.58 14.76 -31.91
C GLN A 437 -14.60 14.76 -30.75
N ILE A 438 -15.39 13.68 -30.62
CA ILE A 438 -16.37 13.52 -29.53
C ILE A 438 -15.68 13.44 -28.17
N GLU A 439 -14.56 12.71 -28.08
CA GLU A 439 -13.83 12.55 -26.83
C GLU A 439 -13.10 13.83 -26.43
N LEU A 440 -12.51 14.57 -27.37
CA LEU A 440 -11.89 15.87 -27.11
C LEU A 440 -12.91 16.87 -26.57
N ALA A 441 -14.12 16.91 -27.15
CA ALA A 441 -15.23 17.71 -26.66
C ALA A 441 -15.59 17.37 -25.20
N LYS A 442 -15.68 16.07 -24.87
CA LYS A 442 -15.93 15.62 -23.49
C LYS A 442 -14.80 16.00 -22.55
N ILE A 443 -13.53 15.88 -22.98
CA ILE A 443 -12.36 16.26 -22.19
C ILE A 443 -12.43 17.75 -21.85
N PHE A 444 -12.66 18.62 -22.84
CA PHE A 444 -12.76 20.06 -22.60
C PHE A 444 -13.92 20.41 -21.67
N LYS A 445 -15.11 19.87 -21.95
CA LYS A 445 -16.33 20.16 -21.19
C LYS A 445 -16.27 19.68 -19.74
N ASN A 446 -15.81 18.45 -19.52
CA ASN A 446 -15.95 17.77 -18.23
C ASN A 446 -14.66 17.77 -17.39
N LYS A 447 -13.50 18.06 -18.01
CA LYS A 447 -12.20 18.02 -17.31
C LYS A 447 -11.48 19.36 -17.38
N ILE A 448 -11.20 19.88 -18.58
CA ILE A 448 -10.35 21.08 -18.75
C ILE A 448 -11.03 22.34 -18.24
N ILE A 449 -12.25 22.64 -18.67
CA ILE A 449 -12.97 23.84 -18.22
C ILE A 449 -13.23 23.82 -16.70
N PRO A 450 -13.72 22.71 -16.10
CA PRO A 450 -13.83 22.61 -14.65
C PRO A 450 -12.50 22.79 -13.90
N LEU A 451 -11.39 22.23 -14.43
CA LEU A 451 -10.06 22.42 -13.85
C LEU A 451 -9.63 23.89 -13.88
N LEU A 452 -9.83 24.56 -15.01
CA LEU A 452 -9.55 26.00 -15.15
C LEU A 452 -10.45 26.84 -14.22
N GLN A 453 -11.71 26.44 -14.01
CA GLN A 453 -12.57 27.10 -13.02
C GLN A 453 -11.99 27.02 -11.61
N GLU A 454 -11.46 25.86 -11.23
CA GLU A 454 -10.82 25.70 -9.92
C GLU A 454 -9.55 26.56 -9.81
N TYR A 455 -8.68 26.50 -10.83
CA TYR A 455 -7.41 27.25 -10.85
C TYR A 455 -7.60 28.76 -10.81
N PHE A 456 -8.60 29.26 -11.53
CA PHE A 456 -8.87 30.69 -11.62
C PHE A 456 -9.97 31.16 -10.66
N PHE A 457 -10.40 30.33 -9.70
CA PHE A 457 -11.48 30.64 -8.75
C PHE A 457 -12.75 31.18 -9.44
N ALA A 458 -13.13 30.54 -10.56
CA ALA A 458 -14.21 30.94 -11.45
C ALA A 458 -14.08 32.35 -12.08
N ASP A 459 -12.86 32.88 -12.22
CA ASP A 459 -12.58 34.05 -13.07
C ASP A 459 -12.66 33.65 -14.56
N TRP A 460 -13.89 33.65 -15.08
CA TRP A 460 -14.22 33.28 -16.45
C TRP A 460 -13.54 34.14 -17.52
N GLU A 461 -13.14 35.38 -17.21
CA GLU A 461 -12.43 36.24 -18.14
C GLU A 461 -11.02 35.69 -18.42
N ARG A 462 -10.31 35.26 -17.36
CA ARG A 462 -9.01 34.59 -17.50
C ARG A 462 -9.11 33.24 -18.18
N ILE A 463 -10.17 32.47 -17.90
CA ILE A 463 -10.40 31.18 -18.59
C ILE A 463 -10.58 31.42 -20.09
N ARG A 464 -11.33 32.45 -20.49
CA ARG A 464 -11.46 32.85 -21.90
C ARG A 464 -10.11 33.22 -22.51
N TRP A 465 -9.24 33.92 -21.79
CA TRP A 465 -7.90 34.23 -22.28
C TRP A 465 -7.06 32.98 -22.52
N VAL A 466 -7.09 32.01 -21.61
CA VAL A 466 -6.43 30.70 -21.78
C VAL A 466 -6.91 30.00 -23.06
N LEU A 467 -8.23 30.02 -23.29
CA LEU A 467 -8.86 29.40 -24.47
C LEU A 467 -8.84 30.30 -25.73
N ASN A 468 -8.28 31.51 -25.65
CA ASN A 468 -8.29 32.52 -26.71
C ASN A 468 -9.69 32.93 -27.20
N ASP A 469 -10.74 32.77 -26.39
CA ASP A 469 -12.12 33.02 -26.83
C ASP A 469 -12.38 34.49 -27.18
N GLN A 470 -11.66 35.45 -26.58
CA GLN A 470 -11.79 36.87 -26.91
C GLN A 470 -11.45 37.23 -28.36
N ASN A 471 -10.70 36.37 -29.05
CA ASN A 471 -10.28 36.56 -30.44
C ASN A 471 -11.07 35.70 -31.44
N LYS A 472 -12.03 34.90 -30.97
CA LYS A 472 -12.87 34.03 -31.82
C LYS A 472 -14.21 34.69 -32.15
N ALA A 473 -14.79 34.31 -33.29
CA ALA A 473 -16.19 34.60 -33.59
C ALA A 473 -17.10 34.02 -32.49
N LYS A 474 -18.23 34.67 -32.19
CA LYS A 474 -19.06 34.37 -31.01
C LYS A 474 -19.53 32.90 -30.98
N GLU A 475 -19.85 32.35 -32.14
CA GLU A 475 -20.25 30.96 -32.35
C GLU A 475 -19.14 29.93 -32.03
N HIS A 476 -17.86 30.32 -32.16
CA HIS A 476 -16.69 29.47 -31.92
C HIS A 476 -16.09 29.64 -30.53
N GLN A 477 -16.60 30.59 -29.73
CA GLN A 477 -16.16 30.77 -28.35
C GLN A 477 -16.66 29.61 -27.51
N LEU A 478 -15.76 28.89 -26.82
CA LEU A 478 -16.13 27.84 -25.86
C LEU A 478 -16.85 28.44 -24.65
N ILE A 479 -16.43 29.65 -24.26
CA ILE A 479 -17.07 30.47 -23.23
C ILE A 479 -17.33 31.86 -23.81
N HIS A 480 -18.60 32.25 -23.92
CA HIS A 480 -18.98 33.57 -24.41
C HIS A 480 -19.47 34.47 -23.29
N MET A 481 -19.34 35.78 -23.50
CA MET A 481 -19.91 36.81 -22.64
C MET A 481 -21.30 37.18 -23.18
N GLN A 482 -22.31 37.24 -22.30
CA GLN A 482 -23.63 37.72 -22.67
C GLN A 482 -23.63 39.24 -22.78
N GLU A 483 -24.04 39.77 -23.94
CA GLU A 483 -24.15 41.20 -24.20
C GLU A 483 -25.62 41.65 -24.12
N ASP A 484 -26.28 41.47 -22.97
CA ASP A 484 -27.62 42.03 -22.76
C ASP A 484 -27.52 43.42 -22.11
N GLU A 485 -27.19 44.43 -22.92
CA GLU A 485 -26.99 45.84 -22.49
C GLU A 485 -28.24 46.51 -21.86
N LYS A 486 -29.39 45.83 -21.77
CA LYS A 486 -30.65 46.43 -21.31
C LYS A 486 -31.27 45.83 -20.06
N ASN A 487 -30.64 44.83 -19.44
CA ASN A 487 -31.24 44.13 -18.30
C ASN A 487 -30.80 44.68 -16.93
N LEU A 488 -29.58 45.24 -16.79
CA LEU A 488 -29.11 45.73 -15.49
C LEU A 488 -29.98 46.87 -14.91
N LEU A 489 -30.36 47.84 -15.75
CA LEU A 489 -31.25 48.93 -15.36
C LEU A 489 -32.61 48.41 -14.85
N SER A 490 -33.19 47.40 -15.50
CA SER A 490 -34.44 46.79 -15.06
C SER A 490 -34.29 45.90 -13.82
N LEU A 491 -33.12 45.30 -13.59
CA LEU A 491 -32.88 44.39 -12.48
C LEU A 491 -32.54 45.11 -11.17
N PHE A 492 -31.79 46.22 -11.26
CA PHE A 492 -31.21 46.88 -10.08
C PHE A 492 -31.54 48.38 -9.96
N GLY A 493 -32.16 49.00 -10.98
CA GLY A 493 -32.39 50.45 -11.05
C GLY A 493 -31.13 51.24 -11.46
N GLU A 494 -31.31 52.53 -11.77
CA GLU A 494 -30.27 53.42 -12.34
C GLU A 494 -29.03 53.56 -11.45
N ASP A 495 -29.22 53.94 -10.18
CA ASP A 495 -28.12 54.20 -9.22
C ASP A 495 -27.18 53.00 -9.01
N VAL A 496 -27.72 51.78 -9.05
CA VAL A 496 -26.95 50.54 -8.85
C VAL A 496 -26.41 50.01 -10.18
N ALA A 497 -27.18 50.10 -11.26
CA ALA A 497 -26.76 49.62 -12.58
C ALA A 497 -25.55 50.38 -13.12
N GLU A 498 -25.43 51.69 -12.89
CA GLU A 498 -24.27 52.50 -13.32
C GLU A 498 -22.94 52.08 -12.66
N GLN A 499 -23.00 51.39 -11.51
CA GLN A 499 -21.81 50.94 -10.77
C GLN A 499 -21.40 49.50 -11.12
N LEU A 500 -22.20 48.79 -11.92
CA LEU A 500 -22.02 47.38 -12.24
C LEU A 500 -21.54 47.20 -13.68
N SER A 501 -20.61 46.26 -13.88
CA SER A 501 -20.31 45.73 -15.21
C SER A 501 -21.05 44.41 -15.42
N ASP A 502 -21.90 44.32 -16.45
CA ASP A 502 -22.59 43.06 -16.79
C ASP A 502 -21.61 42.07 -17.44
N LYS A 503 -20.92 41.29 -16.61
CA LYS A 503 -20.00 40.23 -17.05
C LYS A 503 -20.59 38.86 -16.74
N ARG A 504 -21.69 38.52 -17.41
CA ARG A 504 -22.28 37.18 -17.35
C ARG A 504 -21.66 36.28 -18.41
N TYR A 505 -21.09 35.17 -17.99
CA TYR A 505 -20.44 34.19 -18.86
C TYR A 505 -21.28 32.92 -18.97
N GLN A 506 -21.28 32.31 -20.15
CA GLN A 506 -21.94 31.03 -20.39
C GLN A 506 -21.05 30.12 -21.23
N ILE A 507 -21.15 28.81 -20.95
CA ILE A 507 -20.55 27.77 -21.78
C ILE A 507 -21.37 27.65 -23.05
N ASN A 508 -20.70 27.70 -24.21
CA ASN A 508 -21.31 27.52 -25.51
C ASN A 508 -21.28 26.03 -25.89
N GLU A 509 -22.37 25.32 -25.59
CA GLU A 509 -22.45 23.87 -25.83
C GLU A 509 -22.26 23.47 -27.30
N SER A 510 -22.70 24.31 -28.24
CA SER A 510 -22.50 24.06 -29.67
C SER A 510 -21.05 24.19 -30.13
N ALA A 511 -20.23 25.00 -29.46
CA ALA A 511 -18.84 25.22 -29.87
C ALA A 511 -17.97 23.98 -29.69
N PHE A 512 -18.29 23.08 -28.76
CA PHE A 512 -17.48 21.86 -28.54
C PHE A 512 -17.44 20.92 -29.75
N SER A 513 -18.41 21.02 -30.67
CA SER A 513 -18.44 20.24 -31.91
C SER A 513 -17.84 20.94 -33.13
N LEU A 514 -17.31 22.16 -32.96
CA LEU A 514 -16.78 22.98 -34.07
C LEU A 514 -15.25 22.94 -34.08
N ALA A 515 -14.66 22.68 -35.25
CA ALA A 515 -13.20 22.64 -35.42
C ALA A 515 -12.57 24.00 -35.10
N GLU A 516 -13.24 25.08 -35.52
CA GLU A 516 -12.83 26.46 -35.36
C GLU A 516 -12.70 26.88 -33.90
N ALA A 517 -13.45 26.24 -32.99
CA ALA A 517 -13.36 26.49 -31.55
C ALA A 517 -11.99 26.06 -30.98
N TYR A 518 -11.44 24.95 -31.49
CA TYR A 518 -10.14 24.42 -31.07
C TYR A 518 -8.99 25.02 -31.88
N GLN A 519 -9.15 25.15 -33.20
CA GLN A 519 -8.18 25.85 -34.07
C GLN A 519 -7.93 27.28 -33.57
N GLY A 520 -8.99 27.98 -33.17
CA GLY A 520 -8.88 29.32 -32.61
C GLY A 520 -8.08 29.39 -31.30
N ILE A 521 -7.85 28.28 -30.58
CA ILE A 521 -7.00 28.26 -29.39
C ILE A 521 -5.54 28.53 -29.77
N LEU A 522 -5.06 27.99 -30.90
CA LEU A 522 -3.69 28.21 -31.39
C LEU A 522 -3.47 29.65 -31.90
N GLY A 523 -4.57 30.37 -32.16
CA GLY A 523 -4.56 31.70 -32.77
C GLY A 523 -4.83 31.62 -34.27
N SER A 524 -5.11 32.76 -34.88
CA SER A 524 -5.24 32.86 -36.33
C SER A 524 -3.87 32.66 -36.97
N SER A 525 -3.76 31.73 -37.92
CA SER A 525 -2.66 31.73 -38.89
C SER A 525 -2.66 33.02 -39.71
#